data_AF-A0A0Q6VJU0-F1
#
_entry.id   AF-A0A0Q6VJU0-F1
#
_cell.length_a   1.000
_cell.length_b   1.000
_cell.length_c   1.000
_cell.angle_alpha   90.00
_cell.angle_beta   90.00
_cell.angle_gamma   90.00
#
_symmetry.space_group_name_H-M   'P 1'
#
loop_
_entity.id
_entity.type
_entity.pdbx_description
1 polymer ?
#
loop_
_entity_poly.entity_id
_entity_poly.type
_entity_poly.pdbx_seq_one_letter_code
_entity_poly.pdbx_strand_id
1 'polypeptide(L)'
;MSFFDKRRTAPAATSDGVPGTAEVVTVSVNRGDTVNQICEMNLVISAPGVTPLAVEFSGPVKRKVWPAPGAVLPILVDPADPTNYRILWDQVTPAKDAARAKAESVAALQREEPADAPADDVISRLERLAALRQSGALTEEEFAAQKAKVLG
;
A
#
# COMPACT_ATOMS: atom_id res chain seq x y z
N MET A 1 -21.37 -13.46 -18.14
CA MET A 1 -20.58 -14.70 -17.97
C MET A 1 -20.25 -14.84 -16.48
N SER A 2 -20.65 -15.97 -15.89
CA SER A 2 -20.85 -16.17 -14.45
C SER A 2 -19.60 -16.04 -13.57
N PHE A 3 -19.67 -15.14 -12.59
CA PHE A 3 -18.72 -14.97 -11.48
C PHE A 3 -19.18 -15.73 -10.21
N PHE A 4 -19.73 -16.93 -10.39
CA PHE A 4 -20.35 -17.68 -9.29
C PHE A 4 -19.71 -19.06 -9.16
N ASP A 5 -19.35 -19.41 -7.93
CA ASP A 5 -18.85 -20.70 -7.44
C ASP A 5 -17.33 -20.86 -7.31
N LYS A 6 -16.76 -20.29 -6.24
CA LYS A 6 -15.49 -20.75 -5.63
C LYS A 6 -15.28 -20.17 -4.22
N ARG A 7 -16.25 -20.38 -3.31
CA ARG A 7 -15.96 -20.25 -1.85
C ARG A 7 -15.06 -21.42 -1.44
N ARG A 8 -13.76 -21.28 -1.67
CA ARG A 8 -12.77 -22.31 -1.33
C ARG A 8 -12.32 -22.14 0.12
N THR A 9 -12.61 -23.14 0.94
CA THR A 9 -11.91 -23.38 2.18
C THR A 9 -10.48 -23.79 1.84
N ALA A 10 -9.47 -23.15 2.45
CA ALA A 10 -8.07 -23.44 2.16
C ALA A 10 -7.76 -24.94 2.36
N PRO A 11 -7.21 -25.65 1.35
CA PRO A 11 -6.88 -27.06 1.46
C PRO A 11 -5.75 -27.31 2.47
N ALA A 12 -5.74 -28.51 3.05
CA ALA A 12 -4.75 -28.95 4.02
C ALA A 12 -3.36 -29.10 3.38
N ALA A 13 -2.42 -28.27 3.84
CA ALA A 13 -0.96 -28.45 3.85
C ALA A 13 -0.30 -29.03 2.59
N THR A 14 0.18 -28.16 1.70
CA THR A 14 1.31 -28.50 0.81
C THR A 14 2.62 -28.28 1.59
N SER A 15 3.20 -29.36 2.10
CA SER A 15 4.49 -29.32 2.82
C SER A 15 5.67 -28.91 1.92
N ASP A 16 5.49 -28.95 0.60
CA ASP A 16 6.46 -28.56 -0.45
C ASP A 16 6.14 -27.22 -1.14
N GLY A 17 5.32 -26.36 -0.51
CA GLY A 17 4.97 -25.06 -1.08
C GLY A 17 6.17 -24.08 -1.09
N VAL A 18 6.28 -23.27 -2.14
CA VAL A 18 7.24 -22.17 -2.22
C VAL A 18 6.74 -21.00 -1.35
N PRO A 19 7.62 -20.37 -0.55
CA PRO A 19 7.24 -19.19 0.22
C PRO A 19 6.88 -18.03 -0.72
N GLY A 20 5.72 -17.43 -0.46
CA GLY A 20 5.20 -16.30 -1.22
C GLY A 20 4.45 -15.33 -0.33
N THR A 21 3.85 -14.34 -0.97
CA THR A 21 3.07 -13.30 -0.33
C THR A 21 1.69 -13.17 -0.98
N ALA A 22 0.67 -12.89 -0.18
CA ALA A 22 -0.66 -12.54 -0.65
C ALA A 22 -1.00 -11.11 -0.23
N GLU A 23 -1.18 -10.22 -1.19
CA GLU A 23 -1.66 -8.86 -0.92
C GLU A 23 -3.19 -8.86 -0.81
N VAL A 24 -3.71 -8.25 0.26
CA VAL A 24 -5.14 -8.15 0.52
C VAL A 24 -5.72 -6.96 -0.24
N VAL A 25 -6.48 -7.19 -1.29
CA VAL A 25 -7.13 -6.12 -2.07
C VAL A 25 -8.38 -5.62 -1.35
N THR A 26 -9.24 -6.56 -0.95
CA THR A 26 -10.45 -6.28 -0.16
C THR A 26 -10.61 -7.33 0.93
N VAL A 27 -11.22 -6.94 2.06
CA VAL A 27 -11.50 -7.82 3.19
C VAL A 27 -12.83 -7.45 3.81
N SER A 28 -13.60 -8.44 4.25
CA SER A 28 -14.83 -8.23 4.98
C SER A 28 -14.55 -7.56 6.34
N VAL A 29 -15.53 -6.79 6.81
CA VAL A 29 -15.44 -6.19 8.14
C VAL A 29 -15.58 -7.26 9.21
N ASN A 30 -14.74 -7.16 10.23
CA ASN A 30 -14.87 -7.91 11.46
C ASN A 30 -16.12 -7.41 12.22
N ARG A 31 -17.03 -8.29 12.64
CA ARG A 31 -18.34 -7.91 13.21
C ARG A 31 -18.54 -8.47 14.61
N GLY A 32 -18.54 -7.64 15.65
CA GLY A 32 -18.83 -8.08 17.03
C GLY A 32 -17.62 -8.71 17.74
N ASP A 33 -17.88 -9.53 18.78
CA ASP A 33 -16.86 -9.92 19.76
C ASP A 33 -16.41 -11.38 19.73
N THR A 34 -16.87 -12.16 18.75
CA THR A 34 -16.48 -13.56 18.62
C THR A 34 -15.01 -13.72 18.19
N VAL A 35 -14.31 -14.68 18.81
CA VAL A 35 -12.88 -14.91 18.58
C VAL A 35 -12.57 -15.36 17.15
N ASN A 36 -13.42 -16.20 16.55
CA ASN A 36 -13.29 -16.66 15.16
C ASN A 36 -14.48 -16.21 14.34
N GLN A 37 -14.24 -15.61 13.18
CA GLN A 37 -15.30 -15.21 12.26
C GLN A 37 -14.93 -15.53 10.81
N ILE A 38 -15.95 -15.64 9.96
CA ILE A 38 -15.74 -15.86 8.54
C ILE A 38 -15.19 -14.58 7.92
N CYS A 39 -13.95 -14.68 7.47
CA CYS A 39 -13.26 -13.62 6.76
C CYS A 39 -13.35 -13.92 5.27
N GLU A 40 -13.87 -12.96 4.52
CA GLU A 40 -13.99 -13.02 3.06
C GLU A 40 -13.05 -11.97 2.49
N MET A 41 -12.15 -12.35 1.59
CA MET A 41 -11.16 -11.43 1.03
C MET A 41 -10.79 -11.77 -0.40
N ASN A 42 -10.44 -10.74 -1.16
CA ASN A 42 -9.78 -10.88 -2.46
C ASN A 42 -8.28 -10.66 -2.24
N LEU A 43 -7.48 -11.62 -2.70
CA LEU A 43 -6.03 -11.64 -2.54
C LEU A 43 -5.35 -11.66 -3.90
N VAL A 44 -4.19 -11.03 -4.00
CA VAL A 44 -3.25 -11.24 -5.11
C VAL A 44 -2.05 -12.01 -4.59
N ILE A 45 -1.91 -13.25 -5.04
CA ILE A 45 -0.78 -14.13 -4.70
C ILE A 45 0.41 -13.79 -5.59
N SER A 46 1.59 -13.68 -5.00
CA SER A 46 2.87 -13.51 -5.68
C SER A 46 3.93 -14.39 -5.03
N ALA A 47 4.69 -15.15 -5.82
CA ALA A 47 5.81 -15.96 -5.35
C ALA A 47 6.87 -16.13 -6.46
N PRO A 48 8.13 -16.48 -6.13
CA PRO A 48 9.16 -16.72 -7.12
C PRO A 48 8.76 -17.82 -8.11
N GLY A 49 8.81 -17.51 -9.41
CA GLY A 49 8.43 -18.46 -10.47
C GLY A 49 6.92 -18.66 -10.66
N VAL A 50 6.08 -17.96 -9.89
CA VAL A 50 4.63 -18.03 -9.99
C VAL A 50 4.11 -16.71 -10.58
N THR A 51 3.27 -16.81 -11.62
CA THR A 51 2.59 -15.63 -12.17
C THR A 51 1.60 -15.09 -11.14
N PRO A 52 1.58 -13.77 -10.87
CA PRO A 52 0.65 -13.20 -9.90
C PRO A 52 -0.80 -13.56 -10.21
N LEU A 53 -1.52 -14.06 -9.21
CA LEU A 53 -2.87 -14.61 -9.37
C LEU A 53 -3.84 -13.99 -8.38
N ALA A 54 -4.97 -13.50 -8.88
CA ALA A 54 -6.10 -13.07 -8.05
C ALA A 54 -6.93 -14.27 -7.57
N VAL A 55 -7.17 -14.35 -6.26
CA VAL A 55 -7.95 -15.42 -5.63
C VAL A 55 -8.90 -14.88 -4.58
N GLU A 56 -10.00 -15.59 -4.37
CA GLU A 56 -10.95 -15.33 -3.29
C GLU A 56 -10.69 -16.32 -2.15
N PHE A 57 -10.64 -15.80 -0.92
CA PHE A 57 -10.55 -16.61 0.29
C PHE A 57 -11.82 -16.39 1.13
N SER A 58 -12.40 -17.49 1.62
CA SER A 58 -13.49 -17.47 2.59
C SER A 58 -13.23 -18.55 3.64
N GLY A 59 -13.06 -18.14 4.90
CA GLY A 59 -12.77 -19.09 5.98
C GLY A 59 -12.71 -18.47 7.37
N PRO A 60 -12.69 -19.30 8.42
CA PRO A 60 -12.61 -18.82 9.80
C PRO A 60 -11.23 -18.23 10.09
N VAL A 61 -11.20 -16.98 10.54
CA VAL A 61 -9.98 -16.25 10.95
C VAL A 61 -10.17 -15.70 12.36
N LYS A 62 -9.09 -15.70 13.15
CA LYS A 62 -9.10 -15.13 14.50
C LYS A 62 -9.19 -13.60 14.43
N ARG A 63 -10.03 -13.00 15.28
CA ARG A 63 -10.25 -11.54 15.37
C ARG A 63 -8.95 -10.74 15.48
N LYS A 64 -7.97 -11.27 16.22
CA LYS A 64 -6.69 -10.61 16.51
C LYS A 64 -5.76 -10.49 15.30
N VAL A 65 -5.88 -11.39 14.33
CA VAL A 65 -5.04 -11.42 13.09
C VAL A 65 -5.87 -11.07 11.86
N TRP A 66 -7.02 -10.42 12.07
CA TRP A 66 -7.85 -9.95 10.96
C TRP A 66 -7.08 -8.94 10.13
N PRO A 67 -6.86 -9.19 8.84
CA PRO A 67 -6.03 -8.31 8.04
C PRO A 67 -6.77 -7.04 7.64
N ALA A 68 -6.01 -5.98 7.35
CA ALA A 68 -6.53 -4.77 6.72
C ALA A 68 -6.38 -4.85 5.19
N PRO A 69 -7.15 -4.07 4.42
CA PRO A 69 -6.84 -3.84 3.00
C PRO A 69 -5.41 -3.31 2.83
N GLY A 70 -4.71 -3.80 1.81
CA GLY A 70 -3.30 -3.54 1.51
C GLY A 70 -2.32 -4.27 2.44
N ALA A 71 -2.78 -5.15 3.33
CA ALA A 71 -1.87 -5.98 4.13
C ALA A 71 -1.25 -7.07 3.26
N VAL A 72 0.00 -7.43 3.56
CA VAL A 72 0.71 -8.52 2.90
C VAL A 72 0.78 -9.71 3.85
N LEU A 73 0.20 -10.84 3.43
CA LEU A 73 0.12 -12.07 4.22
C LEU A 73 1.17 -13.07 3.76
N PRO A 74 1.91 -13.72 4.68
CA PRO A 74 2.81 -14.81 4.33
C PRO A 74 2.00 -16.03 3.90
N ILE A 75 2.36 -16.60 2.74
CA ILE A 75 1.73 -17.81 2.22
C ILE A 75 2.77 -18.85 1.81
N LEU A 76 2.33 -20.10 1.70
CA LEU A 76 2.97 -21.12 0.89
C LEU A 76 2.11 -21.35 -0.34
N VAL A 77 2.70 -21.35 -1.53
CA VAL A 77 1.99 -21.64 -2.77
C VAL A 77 2.63 -22.84 -3.46
N ASP A 78 1.81 -23.71 -4.04
CA ASP A 78 2.31 -24.77 -4.89
C ASP A 78 2.76 -24.16 -6.24
N PRO A 79 4.03 -24.29 -6.64
CA PRO A 79 4.49 -23.75 -7.92
C PRO A 79 3.86 -24.47 -9.14
N ALA A 80 3.40 -25.72 -8.99
CA ALA A 80 2.72 -26.46 -10.05
C ALA A 80 1.23 -26.08 -10.17
N ASP A 81 0.61 -25.66 -9.07
CA ASP A 81 -0.76 -25.14 -9.04
C ASP A 81 -0.85 -23.89 -8.14
N PRO A 82 -0.67 -22.68 -8.70
CA PRO A 82 -0.75 -21.43 -7.95
C PRO A 82 -2.10 -21.17 -7.26
N THR A 83 -3.13 -21.93 -7.64
CA THR A 83 -4.45 -21.84 -6.99
C THR A 83 -4.50 -22.64 -5.69
N ASN A 84 -3.50 -23.48 -5.43
CA ASN A 84 -3.29 -24.22 -4.20
C ASN A 84 -2.27 -23.47 -3.32
N TYR A 85 -2.78 -22.83 -2.26
CA TYR A 85 -1.98 -22.02 -1.35
C TYR A 85 -2.49 -22.14 0.07
N ARG A 86 -1.60 -21.79 1.02
CA ARG A 86 -1.88 -21.76 2.45
C ARG A 86 -1.41 -20.44 3.03
N ILE A 87 -2.31 -19.76 3.74
CA ILE A 87 -1.96 -18.59 4.54
C ILE A 87 -1.36 -19.05 5.87
N LEU A 88 -0.16 -18.55 6.17
CA LEU A 88 0.56 -18.84 7.41
C LEU A 88 0.08 -17.90 8.52
N TRP A 89 -1.15 -18.13 9.01
CA TRP A 89 -1.79 -17.29 10.03
C TRP A 89 -0.99 -17.12 11.33
N ASP A 90 -0.09 -18.06 11.64
CA ASP A 90 0.81 -17.97 12.80
C ASP A 90 1.91 -16.90 12.62
N GLN A 91 2.30 -16.64 11.37
CA GLN A 91 3.28 -15.62 11.00
C GLN A 91 2.62 -14.28 10.62
N VAL A 92 1.29 -14.21 10.60
CA VAL A 92 0.56 -12.96 10.34
C VAL A 92 0.70 -12.07 11.57
N THR A 93 1.31 -10.90 11.38
CA THR A 93 1.40 -9.87 12.41
C THR A 93 -0.01 -9.48 12.89
N PRO A 94 -0.28 -9.48 14.20
CA PRO A 94 -1.57 -9.06 14.74
C PRO A 94 -1.99 -7.68 14.24
N ALA A 95 -3.29 -7.48 14.03
CA ALA A 95 -3.85 -6.27 13.43
C ALA A 95 -3.42 -4.98 14.16
N LYS A 96 -3.33 -5.04 15.50
CA LYS A 96 -2.92 -3.90 16.33
C LYS A 96 -1.45 -3.52 16.11
N ASP A 97 -0.56 -4.52 16.01
CA ASP A 97 0.87 -4.31 15.81
C ASP A 97 1.16 -3.84 14.38
N ALA A 98 0.48 -4.42 13.38
CA ALA A 98 0.55 -3.99 11.99
C ALA A 98 0.03 -2.55 11.82
N ALA A 99 -1.08 -2.19 12.47
CA ALA A 99 -1.61 -0.84 12.46
C ALA A 99 -0.64 0.18 13.09
N ARG A 100 0.01 -0.19 14.21
CA ARG A 100 1.01 0.66 14.85
C ARG A 100 2.22 0.90 13.93
N ALA A 101 2.79 -0.15 13.36
CA ALA A 101 3.92 -0.03 12.44
C ALA A 101 3.57 0.83 11.22
N LYS A 102 2.37 0.64 10.64
CA LYS A 102 1.91 1.46 9.52
C LYS A 102 1.69 2.93 9.92
N ALA A 103 1.14 3.18 11.11
CA ALA A 103 1.00 4.54 11.64
C ALA A 103 2.36 5.21 11.86
N GLU A 104 3.36 4.48 12.35
CA GLU A 104 4.73 4.97 12.52
C GLU A 104 5.38 5.32 11.17
N SER A 105 5.25 4.45 10.16
CA SER A 105 5.76 4.73 8.81
C SER A 105 5.06 5.92 8.15
N VAL A 106 3.74 6.04 8.28
CA VAL A 106 3.00 7.20 7.76
C VAL A 106 3.43 8.48 8.47
N ALA A 107 3.58 8.44 9.80
CA ALA A 107 4.06 9.58 10.57
C ALA A 107 5.54 9.92 10.30
N ALA A 108 6.36 8.96 9.83
CA ALA A 108 7.72 9.23 9.36
C ALA A 108 7.69 9.94 8.01
N LEU A 109 6.94 9.42 7.03
CA LEU A 109 6.79 10.05 5.71
C LEU A 109 6.23 11.47 5.81
N GLN A 110 5.23 11.70 6.68
CA GLN A 110 4.67 13.03 6.93
C GLN A 110 5.63 13.98 7.64
N ARG A 111 6.62 13.44 8.39
CA ARG A 111 7.70 14.27 8.97
C ARG A 111 8.79 14.60 7.97
N GLU A 112 8.97 13.76 6.96
CA GLU A 112 9.95 13.93 5.88
C GLU A 112 9.40 14.77 4.72
N GLU A 113 8.09 15.04 4.68
CA GLU A 113 7.53 16.09 3.82
C GLU A 113 8.18 17.44 4.19
N PRO A 114 8.89 18.10 3.25
CA PRO A 114 9.60 19.32 3.56
C PRO A 114 8.58 20.41 3.90
N ALA A 115 8.55 20.80 5.17
CA ALA A 115 7.85 21.98 5.67
C ALA A 115 8.37 23.31 5.06
N ASP A 116 9.30 23.24 4.10
CA ASP A 116 10.01 24.37 3.48
C ASP A 116 9.68 24.58 1.99
N ALA A 117 8.83 23.72 1.40
CA ALA A 117 8.49 23.78 -0.03
C ALA A 117 8.02 25.16 -0.56
N PRO A 118 7.23 25.99 0.16
CA PRO A 118 6.80 27.26 -0.43
C PRO A 118 7.89 28.34 -0.41
N ALA A 119 8.84 28.30 0.53
CA ALA A 119 9.86 29.35 0.65
C ALA A 119 10.98 29.16 -0.37
N ASP A 120 11.44 27.92 -0.56
CA ASP A 120 12.49 27.58 -1.52
C ASP A 120 12.02 27.79 -2.98
N ASP A 121 10.76 27.50 -3.28
CA ASP A 121 10.14 27.77 -4.58
C ASP A 121 10.05 29.28 -4.88
N VAL A 122 9.73 30.11 -3.88
CA VAL A 122 9.68 31.57 -4.01
C VAL A 122 11.08 32.14 -4.25
N ILE A 123 12.08 31.68 -3.49
CA ILE A 123 13.48 32.10 -3.65
C ILE A 123 14.00 31.66 -5.03
N SER A 124 13.80 30.41 -5.43
CA SER A 124 14.16 29.88 -6.75
C SER A 124 13.51 30.65 -7.90
N ARG A 125 12.24 31.08 -7.74
CA ARG A 125 11.56 31.94 -8.72
C ARG A 125 12.20 33.31 -8.83
N LEU A 126 12.54 33.93 -7.70
CA LEU A 126 13.20 35.24 -7.65
C LEU A 126 14.58 35.21 -8.30
N GLU A 127 15.36 34.14 -8.09
CA GLU A 127 16.68 33.95 -8.73
C GLU A 127 16.57 33.80 -10.25
N ARG A 128 15.59 33.02 -10.74
CA ARG A 128 15.35 32.86 -12.17
C ARG A 128 14.95 34.18 -12.83
N LEU A 129 14.14 35.00 -12.16
CA LEU A 129 13.79 36.35 -12.62
C LEU A 129 15.02 37.27 -12.68
N ALA A 130 15.90 37.21 -11.68
CA ALA A 130 17.11 38.01 -11.64
C ALA A 130 18.11 37.63 -12.75
N ALA A 131 18.22 36.33 -13.08
CA ALA A 131 19.04 35.85 -14.18
C ALA A 131 18.50 36.34 -15.54
N LEU A 132 17.18 36.32 -15.75
CA LEU A 132 16.54 36.82 -16.98
C LEU A 132 16.78 38.33 -17.17
N ARG A 133 16.68 39.12 -16.10
CA ARG A 133 17.05 40.55 -16.13
C ARG A 133 18.51 40.76 -16.52
N GLN A 134 19.44 40.02 -15.89
CA GLN A 134 20.87 40.14 -16.18
C GLN A 134 21.24 39.75 -17.61
N SER A 135 20.53 38.77 -18.19
CA SER A 135 20.70 38.38 -19.59
C SER A 135 20.11 39.37 -20.60
N GLY A 136 19.39 40.41 -20.13
CA GLY A 136 18.69 41.37 -20.99
C GLY A 136 17.42 40.83 -21.65
N ALA A 137 16.99 39.62 -21.30
CA ALA A 137 15.76 39.00 -21.79
C ALA A 137 14.48 39.55 -21.11
N LEU A 138 14.63 40.25 -19.99
CA LEU A 138 13.56 40.94 -19.27
C LEU A 138 13.96 42.37 -18.98
N THR A 139 13.08 43.33 -19.25
CA THR A 139 13.28 44.72 -18.85
C THR A 139 13.03 44.92 -17.36
N GLU A 140 13.51 46.03 -16.81
CA GLU A 140 13.43 46.31 -15.37
C GLU A 140 11.97 46.48 -14.89
N GLU A 141 11.11 47.01 -15.75
CA GLU A 141 9.67 47.15 -15.51
C GLU A 141 8.96 45.78 -15.46
N GLU A 142 9.31 44.87 -16.38
CA GLU A 142 8.76 43.51 -16.41
C GLU A 142 9.23 42.68 -15.21
N PHE A 143 10.48 42.88 -14.76
CA PHE A 143 11.01 42.25 -13.56
C PHE A 143 10.27 42.70 -12.30
N ALA A 144 10.00 44.00 -12.17
CA ALA A 144 9.26 44.55 -11.04
C ALA A 144 7.82 43.99 -10.97
N ALA A 145 7.14 43.89 -12.12
CA ALA A 145 5.80 43.32 -12.22
C ALA A 145 5.77 41.82 -11.84
N GLN A 146 6.75 41.03 -12.31
CA GLN A 146 6.82 39.60 -11.98
C GLN A 146 7.23 39.34 -10.52
N LYS A 147 8.13 40.13 -9.95
CA LYS A 147 8.50 40.06 -8.54
C LYS A 147 7.31 40.38 -7.62
N ALA A 148 6.54 41.42 -7.94
CA ALA A 148 5.33 41.78 -7.19
C ALA A 148 4.28 40.66 -7.23
N LYS A 149 4.17 39.94 -8.34
CA LYS A 149 3.26 38.80 -8.51
C LYS A 149 3.68 37.55 -7.71
N VAL A 150 4.97 37.40 -7.39
CA VAL A 150 5.49 36.25 -6.61
C VAL A 150 5.35 36.48 -5.09
N LEU A 151 5.27 37.75 -4.66
CA LEU A 151 5.17 38.16 -3.26
C LEU A 151 3.73 38.53 -2.81
N GLY A 152 2.78 38.53 -3.73
CA GLY A 152 1.41 39.03 -3.55
C GLY A 152 0.34 37.96 -3.62
#